data_AF-A0A8K1D038-F1
#
_entry.id   AF-A0A8K1D038-F1
#
_cell.length_a   1.000
_cell.length_b   1.000
_cell.length_c   1.000
_cell.angle_alpha   90.00
_cell.angle_beta   90.00
_cell.angle_gamma   90.00
#
_symmetry.space_group_name_H-M   'P 1'
#
loop_
_entity.id
_entity.type
_entity.pdbx_description
1 polymer ?
#
loop_
_entity_poly.entity_id
_entity_poly.type
_entity_poly.pdbx_seq_one_letter_code
_entity_poly.pdbx_strand_id
1 'polypeptide(L)' 'MPFQLNTMNNVSLKCNWCGTIIKTNPIVVKTCCNNKPWVFCSNGCYQKWLAEWLKKQEQRTGKGKQRGGLL' A
#
# COMPACT_ATOMS: atom_id res chain seq x y z
N MET A 1 -19.52 -32.09 -3.73
CA MET A 1 -20.08 -31.09 -4.67
C MET A 1 -19.05 -29.97 -4.81
N PRO A 2 -18.42 -29.72 -5.97
CA PRO A 2 -17.50 -28.60 -6.12
C PRO A 2 -18.30 -27.29 -6.23
N PHE A 3 -18.01 -26.33 -5.35
CA PHE A 3 -18.57 -24.98 -5.44
C PHE A 3 -17.95 -24.26 -6.64
N GLN A 4 -18.76 -23.90 -7.63
CA GLN A 4 -18.37 -22.93 -8.66
C GLN A 4 -18.56 -21.52 -8.08
N LEU A 5 -17.45 -20.86 -7.75
CA LEU A 5 -17.48 -19.42 -7.43
C LEU A 5 -17.78 -18.67 -8.73
N ASN A 6 -19.05 -18.33 -8.93
CA ASN A 6 -19.47 -17.42 -10.00
C ASN A 6 -19.14 -15.98 -9.59
N THR A 7 -17.87 -15.71 -9.27
CA THR A 7 -17.40 -14.36 -9.04
C THR A 7 -17.11 -13.73 -10.39
N MET A 8 -18.15 -13.15 -10.99
CA MET A 8 -18.00 -11.93 -11.78
C MET A 8 -17.44 -10.82 -10.87
N ASN A 9 -16.21 -11.02 -10.41
CA ASN A 9 -15.45 -10.06 -9.63
C ASN A 9 -14.99 -8.98 -10.61
N ASN A 10 -15.92 -8.12 -11.05
CA ASN A 10 -15.62 -6.77 -11.50
C ASN A 10 -15.07 -5.99 -10.30
N VAL A 11 -13.93 -6.44 -9.74
CA VAL A 11 -13.21 -5.75 -8.68
C VAL A 11 -12.59 -4.56 -9.38
N SER A 12 -13.38 -3.49 -9.46
CA SER A 12 -12.91 -2.19 -9.87
C SER A 12 -11.77 -1.80 -8.93
N LEU A 13 -10.55 -1.81 -9.45
CA LEU A 13 -9.36 -1.42 -8.71
C LEU A 13 -9.50 0.06 -8.36
N LYS A 14 -9.41 0.41 -7.08
CA LYS A 14 -9.43 1.82 -6.62
C LYS A 14 -8.03 2.25 -6.23
N CYS A 15 -7.64 3.44 -6.66
CA CYS A 15 -6.37 4.02 -6.25
C CYS A 15 -6.32 4.20 -4.72
N ASN A 16 -5.25 3.73 -4.08
CA ASN A 16 -5.06 3.86 -2.64
C ASN A 16 -4.83 5.29 -2.16
N TRP A 17 -4.44 6.21 -3.06
CA TRP A 17 -4.18 7.60 -2.73
C TRP A 17 -5.43 8.48 -2.90
N CYS A 18 -6.01 8.50 -4.10
CA CYS A 18 -7.14 9.39 -4.43
C CYS A 18 -8.52 8.71 -4.46
N GLY A 19 -8.59 7.38 -4.29
CA GLY A 19 -9.86 6.63 -4.27
C GLY A 19 -10.53 6.43 -5.64
N THR A 20 -10.00 7.02 -6.71
CA THR A 20 -10.55 6.93 -8.08
C THR A 20 -10.51 5.49 -8.59
N ILE A 21 -11.55 5.07 -9.30
CA ILE A 21 -11.58 3.78 -10.00
C ILE A 21 -10.59 3.81 -11.16
N ILE A 22 -9.66 2.87 -11.15
CA ILE A 22 -8.63 2.69 -12.17
C ILE A 22 -9.25 1.91 -13.32
N LYS A 23 -9.28 2.54 -14.50
CA LYS A 23 -9.74 1.93 -15.77
C LYS A 23 -8.58 1.56 -16.70
N THR A 24 -7.35 1.87 -16.30
CA THR A 24 -6.11 1.69 -17.06
C THR A 24 -5.15 0.75 -16.32
N ASN A 25 -3.95 0.53 -16.88
CA ASN A 25 -2.92 -0.26 -16.20
C ASN A 25 -2.49 0.44 -14.87
N PRO A 26 -2.66 -0.20 -13.71
CA PRO A 26 -2.30 0.39 -12.43
C PRO A 26 -0.79 0.33 -12.17
N ILE A 27 -0.29 1.25 -11.36
CA ILE A 27 1.02 1.12 -10.73
C ILE A 27 0.84 0.30 -9.45
N VAL A 28 1.48 -0.87 -9.36
CA VAL A 28 1.36 -1.78 -8.22
C VAL A 28 2.69 -1.85 -7.47
N VAL A 29 2.67 -1.59 -6.16
CA VAL A 29 3.87 -1.54 -5.32
C VAL A 29 3.68 -2.43 -4.10
N LYS A 30 4.66 -3.30 -3.85
CA LYS A 30 4.72 -4.12 -2.64
C LYS A 30 5.83 -3.61 -1.72
N THR A 31 5.48 -3.38 -0.46
CA THR A 31 6.43 -2.97 0.58
C THR A 31 6.79 -4.16 1.46
N CYS A 32 7.99 -4.18 2.04
CA CYS A 32 8.53 -5.30 2.84
C CYS A 32 7.70 -5.68 4.09
N CYS A 33 6.80 -4.82 4.57
CA CYS A 33 6.01 -5.05 5.79
C CYS A 33 4.50 -5.07 5.58
N ASN A 34 4.01 -5.16 4.33
CA ASN A 34 2.58 -5.21 4.05
C ASN A 34 2.25 -6.39 3.13
N ASN A 35 1.33 -7.26 3.57
CA ASN A 35 0.84 -8.38 2.77
C ASN A 35 -0.08 -7.92 1.62
N LYS A 36 -0.64 -6.71 1.70
CA LYS A 36 -1.48 -6.14 0.64
C LYS A 36 -0.67 -5.18 -0.24
N PRO A 37 -0.68 -5.34 -1.59
CA PRO A 37 -0.05 -4.39 -2.49
C PRO A 37 -0.81 -3.07 -2.51
N TRP A 38 -0.06 -1.98 -2.74
CA TRP A 38 -0.60 -0.66 -2.99
C TRP A 38 -0.79 -0.46 -4.50
N VAL A 39 -1.91 0.15 -4.88
CA VAL A 39 -2.26 0.42 -6.28
C VAL A 39 -2.54 1.90 -6.52
N PHE A 40 -1.98 2.44 -7.60
CA PHE A 40 -2.10 3.86 -7.95
C PHE A 40 -2.57 4.07 -9.39
N CYS A 41 -3.42 5.09 -9.58
CA CYS A 41 -3.92 5.47 -10.90
C CYS A 41 -2.93 6.30 -11.72
N SER A 42 -1.90 6.87 -11.08
CA SER A 42 -0.92 7.74 -11.73
C SER A 42 0.39 7.83 -10.95
N ASN A 43 1.46 8.23 -11.64
CA ASN A 43 2.77 8.48 -11.01
C ASN A 43 2.65 9.55 -9.91
N GLY A 44 1.87 10.62 -10.13
CA GLY A 44 1.66 11.66 -9.12
C GLY A 44 1.06 11.14 -7.80
N CYS A 45 0.10 10.21 -7.86
CA CYS A 45 -0.45 9.57 -6.67
C CYS A 45 0.58 8.68 -5.97
N TYR A 46 1.37 7.94 -6.75
CA TYR A 46 2.45 7.11 -6.23
C TYR A 46 3.51 7.94 -5.51
N GLN A 47 4.01 9.04 -6.10
CA GLN A 47 5.05 9.88 -5.51
C GLN A 47 4.60 10.52 -4.18
N LYS A 48 3.36 11.03 -4.12
CA LYS A 48 2.80 11.60 -2.89
C LYS A 48 2.70 10.55 -1.78
N TRP A 49 2.20 9.36 -2.12
CA TRP A 49 2.16 8.25 -1.18
C TRP A 49 3.57 7.83 -0.72
N LEU A 50 4.54 7.76 -1.64
CA LEU A 50 5.91 7.33 -1.35
C LEU A 50 6.58 8.29 -0.34
N ALA A 51 6.43 9.60 -0.53
CA ALA A 51 6.97 10.60 0.39
C ALA A 51 6.40 10.44 1.81
N GLU A 52 5.08 10.29 1.95
CA GLU A 52 4.42 10.04 3.23
C GLU A 52 4.81 8.70 3.85
N TRP A 53 4.98 7.67 3.01
CA TRP A 53 5.36 6.34 3.47
C TRP A 53 6.80 6.31 4.00
N LEU A 54 7.75 6.96 3.31
CA LEU A 54 9.15 7.08 3.73
C LEU A 54 9.27 7.86 5.04
N LYS A 55 8.59 9.00 5.16
CA LYS A 55 8.53 9.79 6.40
C LYS A 55 8.08 8.95 7.60
N LYS A 56 7.10 8.06 7.40
CA LYS A 56 6.64 7.12 8.45
C LYS A 56 7.67 6.03 8.76
N GLN A 57 8.48 5.58 7.80
CA GLN A 57 9.55 4.62 8.08
C GLN A 57 10.66 5.23 8.92
N GLU A 58 11.09 6.45 8.60
CA GLU A 58 12.11 7.18 9.37
C GLU A 58 11.67 7.35 10.84
N GLN A 59 10.41 7.72 11.07
CA GLN A 59 9.84 7.85 12.41
C GLN A 59 9.78 6.52 13.19
N ARG A 60 9.62 5.38 12.50
CA ARG A 60 9.63 4.05 13.13
C ARG A 60 11.04 3.66 13.55
N THR A 61 12.04 3.91 12.70
CA THR A 61 13.45 3.61 13.00
C THR A 61 13.96 4.42 14.21
N GLY A 62 13.50 5.67 14.38
CA GLY A 62 13.87 6.51 15.52
C GLY A 62 13.38 6.03 16.90
N LYS A 63 12.33 5.19 16.97
CA LYS A 63 11.76 4.71 18.24
C LYS A 63 12.46 3.46 18.81
N GLY A 64 13.41 2.86 18.08
CA GLY A 64 14.08 1.62 18.49
C GLY A 64 15.29 1.80 19.42
N LYS A 65 15.78 3.02 19.65
CA LYS A 65 17.07 3.26 20.35
C LYS A 65 16.97 3.70 21.82
N GLN A 66 15.79 3.66 22.44
CA GLN A 66 15.58 4.07 23.85
C GLN A 66 15.01 2.97 24.76
N ARG A 67 15.28 1.69 24.48
CA ARG A 67 14.95 0.57 25.39
C ARG A 67 16.10 -0.41 25.54
N GLY A 68 17.27 0.11 25.91
CA GLY A 68 18.47 -0.69 26.16
C GLY A 68 19.46 -0.02 27.11
N GLY A 69 18.96 0.74 28.07
CA GLY A 69 19.80 1.36 29.09
C GLY A 69 18.99 1.72 30.31
N LEU A 70 18.86 0.79 31.25
CA LEU A 70 19.04 1.09 32.67
C LEU A 70 19.14 -0.23 33.47
N LEU A 71 20.27 -0.32 34.18
CA LEU A 71 20.67 -1.25 35.26
C LEU A 71 21.09 -2.66 34.84
#